data_AF-A0A160VHU4-F1
#
_entry.id   AF-A0A160VHU4-F1
#
_cell.length_a   1.000
_cell.length_b   1.000
_cell.length_c   1.000
_cell.angle_alpha   90.00
_cell.angle_beta   90.00
_cell.angle_gamma   90.00
#
_symmetry.space_group_name_H-M   'P 1'
#
loop_
_entity.id
_entity.type
_entity.pdbx_description
1 polymer ?
#
loop_
_entity_poly.entity_id
_entity_poly.type
_entity_poly.pdbx_seq_one_letter_code
_entity_poly.pdbx_strand_id
1 'polypeptide(L)'
;MKPGKTEQFYALVINQNNMAMDADIIWKSSIPSVATINNEGLVTAVGTGSTEIFATVDAVQGLSEALVSDIRRRVLSEMITSST
;
A
#
# COMPACT_ATOMS: atom_id res chain seq x y z
N MET A 1 -1.77 4.58 5.59
CA MET A 1 -1.62 3.68 6.76
C MET A 1 -0.86 4.35 7.90
N LYS A 2 -0.96 3.87 9.16
CA LYS A 2 -0.11 4.33 10.28
C LYS A 2 1.15 3.47 10.39
N PRO A 3 2.28 3.97 10.91
CA PRO A 3 3.43 3.12 11.26
C PRO A 3 3.03 1.85 12.02
N GLY A 4 3.60 0.71 11.64
CA GLY A 4 3.28 -0.62 12.16
C GLY A 4 1.99 -1.26 11.61
N LYS A 5 1.21 -0.57 10.77
CA LYS A 5 0.10 -1.19 10.05
C LYS A 5 0.56 -1.82 8.75
N THR A 6 -0.12 -2.88 8.38
CA THR A 6 0.10 -3.60 7.14
C THR A 6 -1.07 -3.42 6.18
N GLU A 7 -0.79 -3.51 4.88
CA GLU A 7 -1.78 -3.45 3.82
C GLU A 7 -1.35 -4.38 2.67
N GLN A 8 -2.31 -5.13 2.12
CA GLN A 8 -2.03 -6.07 1.05
C GLN A 8 -2.17 -5.38 -0.31
N PHE A 9 -1.13 -5.45 -1.13
CA PHE A 9 -1.16 -5.01 -2.52
C PHE A 9 -1.27 -6.23 -3.43
N TYR A 10 -1.91 -6.03 -4.57
CA TYR A 10 -2.09 -7.05 -5.60
C TYR A 10 -1.68 -6.48 -6.95
N ALA A 11 -1.08 -7.31 -7.80
CA ALA A 11 -0.87 -6.99 -9.20
C ALA A 11 -1.48 -8.11 -10.05
N LEU A 12 -2.17 -7.72 -11.12
CA LEU A 12 -2.69 -8.63 -12.12
C LEU A 12 -1.85 -8.48 -13.38
N VAL A 13 -1.21 -9.57 -13.81
CA VAL A 13 -0.43 -9.60 -15.04
C VAL A 13 -1.33 -10.08 -16.16
N ILE A 14 -1.46 -9.28 -17.21
CA ILE A 14 -2.22 -9.62 -18.41
C ILE A 14 -1.30 -9.59 -19.63
N ASN A 15 -1.47 -10.55 -20.54
CA ASN A 15 -0.75 -10.53 -21.81
C ASN A 15 -1.42 -9.62 -22.85
N GLN A 16 -0.81 -9.53 -24.03
CA GLN A 16 -1.32 -8.78 -25.19
C GLN A 16 -2.73 -9.19 -25.66
N ASN A 17 -3.22 -10.37 -25.26
CA ASN A 17 -4.56 -10.87 -25.58
C ASN A 17 -5.56 -10.65 -24.42
N ASN A 18 -5.24 -9.80 -23.44
CA ASN A 18 -6.05 -9.55 -22.23
C ASN A 18 -6.29 -10.79 -21.37
N MET A 19 -5.45 -11.81 -21.46
CA MET A 19 -5.53 -12.99 -20.61
C MET A 19 -4.64 -12.84 -19.39
N ALA A 20 -5.16 -13.20 -18.21
CA ALA A 20 -4.39 -13.25 -16.98
C ALA A 20 -3.27 -14.30 -17.08
N MET A 21 -2.12 -13.98 -16.50
CA MET A 21 -0.97 -14.87 -16.43
C MET A 21 -0.49 -15.00 -14.99
N ASP A 22 -0.03 -16.21 -14.65
CA ASP A 22 0.81 -16.41 -13.48
C ASP A 22 2.22 -15.93 -13.82
N ALA A 23 2.75 -15.04 -13.00
CA ALA A 23 4.10 -14.51 -13.15
C ALA A 23 4.69 -14.13 -11.80
N ASP A 24 6.00 -14.25 -11.68
CA ASP A 24 6.73 -13.84 -10.49
C ASP A 24 6.84 -12.31 -10.45
N ILE A 25 6.17 -11.69 -9.48
CA ILE A 25 6.18 -10.25 -9.29
C ILE A 25 7.31 -9.86 -8.33
N ILE A 26 8.19 -8.98 -8.80
CA ILE A 26 9.21 -8.34 -7.98
C ILE A 26 8.62 -7.05 -7.39
N TRP A 27 8.47 -7.03 -6.07
CA TRP A 27 7.99 -5.87 -5.33
C TRP A 27 9.14 -5.02 -4.79
N LYS A 28 8.99 -3.70 -4.83
CA LYS A 28 9.97 -2.76 -4.28
C LYS A 28 9.31 -1.50 -3.74
N SER A 29 9.88 -0.93 -2.68
CA SER A 29 9.57 0.42 -2.21
C SER A 29 10.67 1.41 -2.62
N SER A 30 10.31 2.63 -3.03
CA SER A 30 11.32 3.68 -3.29
C SER A 30 11.97 4.20 -2.01
N ILE A 31 11.24 4.20 -0.89
CA ILE A 31 11.72 4.68 0.41
C ILE A 31 11.37 3.65 1.51
N PRO A 32 12.21 2.62 1.71
CA PRO A 32 11.97 1.57 2.72
C PRO A 32 11.85 2.07 4.17
N SER A 33 12.42 3.25 4.48
CA SER A 33 12.25 3.88 5.80
C SER A 33 10.85 4.43 6.06
N VAL A 34 10.02 4.60 5.01
CA VAL A 34 8.61 5.00 5.10
C VAL A 34 7.71 3.77 5.09
N ALA A 35 7.87 2.88 4.11
CA ALA A 35 7.19 1.58 4.08
C ALA A 35 8.03 0.52 3.36
N THR A 36 7.99 -0.71 3.86
CA THR A 36 8.58 -1.90 3.22
C THR A 36 7.51 -2.75 2.57
N ILE A 37 7.86 -3.58 1.60
CA ILE A 37 6.98 -4.59 0.99
C ILE A 37 7.74 -5.91 0.86
N ASN A 38 7.07 -7.04 1.11
CA ASN A 38 7.65 -8.37 0.92
C ASN A 38 7.29 -8.98 -0.45
N ASN A 39 7.77 -10.19 -0.71
CA ASN A 39 7.56 -10.87 -1.99
C ASN A 39 6.09 -11.27 -2.22
N GLU A 40 5.30 -11.41 -1.15
CA GLU A 40 3.86 -11.67 -1.23
C GLU A 40 3.02 -10.40 -1.41
N GLY A 41 3.64 -9.22 -1.56
CA GLY A 41 2.93 -7.95 -1.76
C GLY A 41 2.38 -7.31 -0.48
N LEU A 42 2.78 -7.78 0.70
CA LEU A 42 2.37 -7.21 1.98
C LEU A 42 3.23 -6.00 2.33
N VAL A 43 2.61 -4.81 2.27
CA VAL A 43 3.24 -3.56 2.68
C VAL A 43 3.17 -3.43 4.19
N THR A 44 4.27 -3.00 4.82
CA THR A 44 4.33 -2.63 6.24
C THR A 44 4.80 -1.19 6.37
N ALA A 45 4.01 -0.36 7.05
CA ALA A 45 4.37 1.00 7.38
C ALA A 45 5.52 1.04 8.40
N VAL A 46 6.58 1.79 8.12
CA VAL A 46 7.75 1.94 9.00
C VAL A 46 7.77 3.32 9.65
N GLY A 47 7.62 4.38 8.85
CA GLY A 47 7.72 5.76 9.27
C GLY A 47 6.74 6.66 8.53
N THR A 48 6.48 7.85 9.05
CA THR A 48 5.61 8.82 8.37
C THR A 48 6.23 9.35 7.10
N GLY A 49 5.41 9.53 6.07
CA GLY A 49 5.85 10.03 4.76
C GLY A 49 5.01 9.46 3.61
N SER A 50 5.45 9.75 2.38
CA SER A 50 4.96 9.09 1.18
C SER A 50 6.09 8.27 0.56
N THR A 51 5.77 7.10 0.02
CA THR A 51 6.67 6.28 -0.78
C THR A 51 5.90 5.65 -1.93
N GLU A 52 6.60 5.31 -3.00
CA GLU A 52 6.04 4.56 -4.12
C GLU A 52 6.35 3.07 -3.95
N ILE A 53 5.39 2.24 -4.33
CA ILE A 53 5.51 0.79 -4.38
C ILE A 53 5.44 0.35 -5.85
N PHE A 54 6.44 -0.42 -6.26
CA PHE A 54 6.64 -0.90 -7.61
C PHE A 54 6.34 -2.40 -7.66
N ALA A 55 5.56 -2.81 -8.66
CA ALA A 55 5.38 -4.21 -9.05
C ALA A 55 6.03 -4.40 -10.42
N THR A 56 7.02 -5.25 -10.54
CA THR A 56 7.75 -5.48 -11.80
C THR A 56 7.67 -6.94 -12.20
N VAL A 57 7.33 -7.19 -13.46
CA VAL A 57 7.33 -8.52 -14.08
C VAL A 57 8.05 -8.39 -15.42
N ASP A 58 9.14 -9.13 -15.60
CA ASP A 58 10.06 -8.96 -16.72
C ASP A 58 10.47 -7.49 -16.94
N ALA A 59 10.16 -6.93 -18.12
CA ALA A 59 10.41 -5.54 -18.48
C ALA A 59 9.18 -4.61 -18.30
N VAL A 60 8.08 -5.13 -17.76
CA VAL A 60 6.83 -4.38 -17.53
C VAL A 60 6.72 -3.99 -16.06
N GLN A 61 6.41 -2.73 -15.80
CA GLN A 61 6.31 -2.17 -14.46
C GLN A 61 4.95 -1.51 -14.22
N GLY A 62 4.34 -1.83 -13.08
CA GLY A 62 3.20 -1.12 -12.50
C GLY A 62 3.61 -0.31 -11.26
N LEU A 63 2.87 0.77 -11.00
CA LEU A 63 3.15 1.72 -9.91
C LEU A 63 1.92 1.92 -9.02
N SER A 64 2.16 2.05 -7.72
CA SER A 64 1.15 2.48 -6.75
C SER A 64 1.78 3.37 -5.68
N GLU A 65 1.07 4.40 -5.21
CA GLU A 65 1.55 5.28 -4.15
C GLU A 65 1.06 4.80 -2.78
N ALA A 66 1.98 4.74 -1.80
CA ALA A 66 1.68 4.41 -0.41
C ALA A 66 1.86 5.65 0.48
N LEU A 67 0.74 6.16 0.99
CA LEU A 67 0.72 7.27 1.96
C LEU A 67 0.71 6.73 3.40
N VAL A 68 1.78 7.02 4.15
CA VAL A 68 1.88 6.69 5.58
C VAL A 68 1.64 7.94 6.42
N SER A 69 0.49 7.97 7.08
CA SER A 69 0.07 9.10 7.91
C SER A 69 -0.06 8.67 9.38
N ASP A 70 0.45 9.52 10.27
CA ASP A 70 0.29 9.37 11.71
C ASP A 70 -1.08 9.83 12.22
N ILE A 71 -2.06 10.05 11.32
CA ILE A 71 -3.35 10.65 11.67
C ILE A 71 -4.05 9.76 12.71
N ARG A 72 -3.89 10.13 13.97
CA ARG A 72 -4.80 9.77 15.04
C ARG A 72 -6.06 10.57 14.75
N ARG A 73 -7.05 9.96 14.09
CA ARG A 73 -8.43 10.42 14.26
C ARG A 73 -8.73 10.33 15.75
N ARG A 74 -8.51 11.41 16.48
CA ARG A 74 -9.24 11.67 17.72
C ARG A 74 -10.57 12.24 17.25
N VAL A 75 -11.64 11.46 17.35
CA VAL A 75 -12.95 12.09 17.50
C VAL A 75 -12.91 12.71 18.90
N LEU A 76 -12.70 14.01 18.98
CA LEU A 76 -13.07 14.80 20.16
C LEU A 76 -14.40 15.44 19.77
N SER A 77 -15.43 15.15 20.54
CA SER A 77 -16.84 15.55 20.39
C SER A 77 -17.66 14.85 19.29
N GLU A 78 -18.38 13.80 19.69
CA GLU A 78 -19.81 13.73 19.37
C GLU A 78 -20.56 13.87 20.69
N MET A 79 -20.74 15.11 21.16
CA MET A 79 -21.86 15.41 22.05
C MET A 79 -23.10 15.45 21.18
N ILE A 80 -23.90 14.39 21.20
CA ILE A 80 -25.35 14.52 21.09
C ILE A 80 -25.93 13.68 22.24
N THR A 81 -26.09 14.29 23.40
CA THR A 81 -27.14 13.85 24.32
C THR A 81 -28.47 14.18 23.63
N SER A 82 -29.26 13.15 23.33
CA SER A 82 -30.63 13.31 22.83
C SER A 82 -31.36 14.35 23.68
N SER A 83 -31.87 15.41 23.05
CA SER A 83 -32.64 16.45 23.73
C SER A 83 -34.13 16.12 23.58
N THR A 84 -34.79 16.04 24.74
CA THR A 84 -36.23 15.93 25.04
C THR A 84 -36.94 14.63 24.65
#